data_AF-A0A3M0IZ37-F1
#
_entry.id   AF-A0A3M0IZ37-F1
#
_cell.length_a   1.000
_cell.length_b   1.000
_cell.length_c   1.000
_cell.angle_alpha   90.00
_cell.angle_beta   90.00
_cell.angle_gamma   90.00
#
_symmetry.space_group_name_H-M   'P 1'
#
loop_
_entity.id
_entity.type
_entity.pdbx_description
1 polymer ?
#
loop_
_entity_poly.entity_id
_entity_poly.type
_entity_poly.pdbx_seq_one_letter_code
_entity_poly.pdbx_strand_id
1 'polypeptide(L)' 'MTGKVEEALSYEQARDELIEVVRRLEAGGTSLEESLALWERGEELAKVCRRWLEGARARLDAALAEEKEADAEGSEQAGE' A
#
# COMPACT_ATOMS: atom_id res chain seq x y z
N MET A 1 4.85 23.80 -4.43
CA MET A 1 5.39 22.93 -5.50
C MET A 1 5.39 21.52 -4.92
N THR A 2 4.72 20.51 -5.45
CA THR A 2 4.53 20.14 -6.86
C THR A 2 3.21 19.37 -6.99
N GLY A 3 2.32 19.89 -7.84
CA GLY A 3 1.20 19.12 -8.35
C GLY A 3 1.66 18.09 -9.39
N LYS A 4 0.75 17.16 -9.68
CA LYS A 4 0.73 16.20 -10.78
C LYS A 4 1.30 14.81 -10.47
N VAL A 5 0.65 14.12 -9.53
CA VAL A 5 0.37 12.68 -9.71
C VAL A 5 -1.15 12.62 -9.79
N GLU A 6 -1.70 12.12 -10.88
CA GLU A 6 -3.15 11.92 -11.00
C GLU A 6 -3.65 11.16 -9.77
N GLU A 7 -4.80 11.60 -9.24
CA GLU A 7 -5.45 11.32 -7.95
C GLU A 7 -5.32 9.86 -7.44
N ALA A 8 -4.10 9.45 -7.07
CA ALA A 8 -3.87 8.16 -6.47
C ALA A 8 -4.44 8.21 -5.06
N LEU A 9 -5.53 7.48 -4.84
CA LEU A 9 -6.15 7.28 -3.53
C LEU A 9 -5.07 7.03 -2.48
N SER A 10 -5.15 7.74 -1.35
CA SER A 10 -4.33 7.39 -0.19
C SER A 10 -4.66 5.98 0.28
N TYR A 11 -3.73 5.35 1.01
CA TYR A 11 -3.96 4.01 1.57
C TYR A 11 -5.26 3.93 2.38
N GLU A 12 -5.49 4.90 3.28
CA GLU A 12 -6.68 4.93 4.14
C GLU A 12 -7.96 5.05 3.31
N GLN A 13 -7.98 5.94 2.30
CA GLN A 13 -9.14 6.07 1.42
C GLN A 13 -9.40 4.79 0.62
N ALA A 14 -8.35 4.19 0.04
CA ALA A 14 -8.48 2.95 -0.71
C ALA A 14 -8.96 1.79 0.17
N ARG A 15 -8.48 1.71 1.41
CA ARG A 15 -8.91 0.71 2.40
C ARG A 15 -10.37 0.91 2.78
N ASP A 16 -10.77 2.14 3.09
CA ASP A 16 -12.13 2.44 3.52
C ASP A 16 -13.13 2.16 2.41
N GLU A 17 -12.81 2.53 1.16
CA GLU A 17 -13.62 2.18 0.00
C GLU A 17 -13.70 0.66 -0.22
N LEU A 18 -12.59 -0.06 -0.03
CA LEU A 18 -12.57 -1.53 -0.14
C LEU A 18 -13.47 -2.19 0.90
N ILE A 19 -13.46 -1.67 2.14
CA ILE A 19 -14.35 -2.16 3.21
C ILE A 19 -15.82 -1.97 2.80
N GLU A 20 -16.18 -0.82 2.24
CA GLU A 20 -17.55 -0.58 1.77
C GLU A 20 -17.94 -1.50 0.60
N VAL A 21 -17.04 -1.74 -0.35
CA VAL A 21 -17.26 -2.70 -1.44
C VAL A 21 -17.53 -4.11 -0.89
N VAL A 22 -16.69 -4.59 0.04
CA VAL A 22 -16.86 -5.91 0.68
C VAL A 22 -18.18 -5.97 1.42
N ARG A 23 -18.52 -4.95 2.22
CA ARG A 23 -19.81 -4.88 2.93
C ARG A 23 -21.00 -4.99 1.99
N ARG A 24 -20.96 -4.32 0.84
CA ARG A 24 -22.03 -4.40 -0.17
C ARG A 24 -22.13 -5.78 -0.81
N LEU A 25 -21.00 -6.42 -1.11
CA LEU A 25 -20.97 -7.80 -1.63
C LEU A 25 -21.52 -8.80 -0.60
N GLU A 26 -21.17 -8.66 0.67
CA GLU A 26 -21.62 -9.53 1.77
C GLU A 26 -23.10 -9.35 2.11
N ALA A 27 -23.61 -8.12 2.03
CA ALA A 27 -25.03 -7.84 2.23
C ALA A 27 -25.92 -8.53 1.19
N GLY A 28 -25.39 -8.79 -0.01
CA GLY A 28 -26.13 -9.35 -1.13
C GLY A 28 -27.26 -8.42 -1.60
N GLY A 29 -28.22 -8.98 -2.34
CA GLY A 29 -29.36 -8.22 -2.87
C GLY A 29 -29.04 -7.34 -4.09
N THR A 30 -27.81 -7.40 -4.60
CA THR A 30 -27.37 -6.79 -5.85
C THR A 30 -27.57 -7.74 -7.03
N SER A 31 -27.76 -7.19 -8.22
CA SER A 31 -27.76 -7.99 -9.46
C SER A 31 -26.38 -8.61 -9.72
N LEU A 32 -26.31 -9.58 -10.63
CA LEU A 32 -25.04 -10.19 -11.03
C LEU A 32 -24.07 -9.15 -11.61
N GLU A 33 -24.56 -8.25 -12.46
CA GLU A 33 -23.77 -7.19 -13.09
C GLU A 33 -23.19 -6.23 -12.04
N GLU A 34 -24.00 -5.80 -11.07
CA GLU A 34 -23.53 -4.96 -9.97
C GLU A 34 -22.53 -5.69 -9.08
N SER A 35 -22.74 -6.98 -8.83
CA SER A 35 -21.82 -7.81 -8.03
C SER A 35 -20.46 -7.95 -8.71
N LEU A 36 -20.45 -8.09 -10.04
CA LEU A 36 -19.22 -8.12 -10.83
C LEU A 36 -18.50 -6.76 -10.81
N ALA A 37 -19.24 -5.67 -10.99
CA ALA A 37 -18.66 -4.31 -10.93
C ALA A 37 -18.05 -4.00 -9.56
N LEU A 38 -18.73 -4.40 -8.47
CA LEU A 38 -18.20 -4.29 -7.11
C LEU A 38 -16.93 -5.12 -6.93
N TRP A 39 -16.91 -6.36 -7.42
CA TRP A 39 -15.73 -7.21 -7.34
C TRP A 39 -14.53 -6.62 -8.10
N GLU A 40 -14.72 -6.15 -9.33
CA GLU A 40 -13.67 -5.52 -10.13
C GLU A 40 -13.10 -4.29 -9.42
N ARG A 41 -13.98 -3.44 -8.86
CA ARG A 41 -13.56 -2.29 -8.06
C ARG A 41 -12.77 -2.71 -6.82
N GLY A 42 -13.21 -3.76 -6.12
CA GLY A 42 -12.50 -4.33 -4.98
C GLY A 42 -11.08 -4.80 -5.34
N GLU A 43 -10.93 -5.45 -6.50
CA GLU A 43 -9.63 -5.89 -7.00
C GLU A 43 -8.69 -4.72 -7.32
N GLU A 44 -9.20 -3.63 -7.90
CA GLU A 44 -8.43 -2.41 -8.14
C GLU A 44 -7.97 -1.78 -6.82
N LEU A 45 -8.86 -1.64 -5.84
CA LEU A 45 -8.55 -1.07 -4.54
C LEU A 45 -7.53 -1.93 -3.78
N ALA A 46 -7.65 -3.26 -3.84
CA ALA A 46 -6.68 -4.18 -3.27
C ALA A 46 -5.29 -4.02 -3.90
N LYS A 47 -5.21 -3.83 -5.23
CA LYS A 47 -3.94 -3.53 -5.91
C LYS A 47 -3.34 -2.21 -5.45
N VAL A 48 -4.15 -1.17 -5.26
CA VAL A 48 -3.69 0.13 -4.72
C VAL A 48 -3.12 -0.06 -3.31
N CYS A 49 -3.85 -0.75 -2.43
CA CYS A 49 -3.41 -1.01 -1.05
C CYS A 49 -2.08 -1.76 -1.01
N ARG A 50 -1.92 -2.81 -1.83
CA ARG A 50 -0.67 -3.58 -1.91
C ARG A 50 0.52 -2.71 -2.33
N ARG A 51 0.35 -1.88 -3.36
CA ARG A 51 1.43 -0.97 -3.80
C ARG A 51 1.90 -0.03 -2.69
N TRP A 52 0.96 0.50 -1.90
CA TRP A 52 1.30 1.36 -0.76
C TRP A 52 2.10 0.60 0.30
N LEU A 53 1.68 -0.61 0.66
CA LEU A 53 2.35 -1.43 1.67
C LEU A 53 3.73 -1.92 1.21
N GLU A 54 3.86 -2.34 -0.04
CA GLU A 54 5.13 -2.73 -0.65
C GLU A 54 6.11 -1.55 -0.68
N GLY A 55 5.63 -0.36 -1.08
CA GLY A 55 6.43 0.86 -1.07
C GLY A 55 6.89 1.25 0.33
N ALA A 56 6.02 1.12 1.35
CA ALA A 56 6.39 1.37 2.74
C ALA A 56 7.42 0.36 3.23
N ARG A 57 7.25 -0.93 2.88
CA ARG A 57 8.17 -2.00 3.26
C ARG A 57 9.56 -1.76 2.67
N ALA A 58 9.65 -1.44 1.39
CA ALA A 58 10.92 -1.17 0.72
C ALA A 58 11.69 0.00 1.37
N ARG A 59 10.99 1.06 1.81
CA ARG A 59 11.63 2.18 2.51
C ARG A 59 12.18 1.78 3.87
N LEU A 60 11.45 0.95 4.62
CA LEU A 60 11.92 0.42 5.90
C LEU A 60 13.14 -0.48 5.72
N ASP A 61 13.10 -1.38 4.73
CA ASP A 61 14.22 -2.27 4.45
C ASP A 61 15.48 -1.49 4.02
N ALA A 62 15.33 -0.41 3.24
CA ALA A 62 16.44 0.48 2.88
C ALA A 62 17.04 1.20 4.09
N ALA A 63 16.20 1.80 4.95
CA ALA A 63 16.68 2.48 6.16
C ALA A 63 17.42 1.54 7.12
N LEU A 64 16.94 0.29 7.26
CA LEU A 64 17.62 -0.72 8.08
C LEU A 64 18.96 -1.18 7.49
N ALA A 65 19.10 -1.18 6.15
CA ALA A 65 20.36 -1.50 5.49
C ALA A 65 21.39 -0.38 5.70
N GLU A 66 20.99 0.88 5.55
CA GLU A 66 21.86 2.05 5.79
C GLU A 66 22.38 2.10 7.24
N GLU A 67 21.51 1.84 8.23
CA GLU A 67 21.92 1.75 9.65
C GLU A 67 22.97 0.64 9.86
N LYS A 68 22.79 -0.52 9.23
CA LYS A 68 23.71 -1.65 9.37
C LYS A 68 25.07 -1.39 8.71
N GLU A 69 25.10 -0.69 7.59
CA GLU A 69 26.33 -0.25 6.93
C GLU A 69 27.07 0.77 7.80
N ALA A 70 26.36 1.73 8.39
CA ALA A 70 26.94 2.72 9.30
C ALA A 70 27.56 2.09 10.56
N ASP A 71 26.91 1.07 11.15
CA ASP A 71 27.46 0.32 12.29
C ASP A 71 28.73 -0.48 11.92
N ALA A 72 28.78 -1.04 10.70
CA ALA A 72 29.95 -1.79 10.22
C ALA A 72 31.16 -0.87 10.02
N GLU A 73 30.97 0.26 9.33
CA GLU A 73 32.02 1.24 9.04
C GLU A 73 32.57 1.91 10.32
N GLY A 74 31.72 2.15 11.32
CA GLY A 74 32.12 2.69 12.62
C GLY A 74 32.94 1.70 13.47
N SER A 75 32.74 0.39 13.27
CA SER A 75 33.49 -0.66 13.98
C SER A 75 34.87 -0.94 13.39
N GLU A 76 35.06 -0.72 12.08
CA GLU A 76 36.36 -0.88 11.39
C GLU A 76 37.32 0.28 11.69
N GLN A 77 36.82 1.48 12.00
CA GLN A 77 37.64 2.67 12.29
C GLN A 77 38.16 2.75 13.73
N ALA A 78 37.60 1.97 14.66
CA ALA A 78 38.01 1.95 16.07
C ALA A 78 39.16 0.94 16.36
N GLY A 79 39.62 0.21 15.34
CA GLY A 79 40.64 -0.84 15.45
C GLY A 79 42.05 -0.44 15.00
N GLU A 80 42.30 0.82 14.64
CA GLU A 80 43.60 1.33 14.18
C GLU A 80 44.29 2.25 15.20
#